data_AF-A0A6J8CEE9-F1
#
_entry.id   AF-A0A6J8CEE9-F1
#
_cell.length_a   1.000
_cell.length_b   1.000
_cell.length_c   1.000
_cell.angle_alpha   90.00
_cell.angle_beta   90.00
_cell.angle_gamma   90.00
#
_symmetry.space_group_name_H-M   'P 1'
#
loop_
_entity.id
_entity.type
_entity.pdbx_description
1 polymer ?
#
loop_
_entity_poly.entity_id
_entity_poly.type
_entity_poly.pdbx_seq_one_letter_code
_entity_poly.pdbx_strand_id
1 'polypeptide(L)'
;MECLRLLYISYIIVALHGIKLLSAITIHTDNVGRKDSRNYPSNEIYTHLTPYGILPVDDASLEFQVKACNDAFVLLSSASDLNSTFLYEIVIGGKSNTAISVRRKYGGKTATMTVINAIVLFCDEYTKLFLNWSSSGRFTLGNDSHTFINWTDPYPLMIEGYGIMTGWGADGSWIFHLEEATCECECTAGVQNLSNYTIEELLEILAPEITKIRQHLLVDKTQLSSNIRRLTSAPDNRQSSKGVGLIAVVLFVSMIGTVIAIDIPALLKQSKPIRHLCRRICSKINIGAIKSKY
;
A
#
# COMPACT_ATOMS: atom_id res chain seq x y z
N MET A 1 5.61 -1.82 14.10
CA MET A 1 4.31 -1.30 14.60
C MET A 1 3.28 -1.06 13.49
N GLU A 2 3.66 -0.91 12.22
CA GLU A 2 2.69 -0.72 11.11
C GLU A 2 1.96 -2.01 10.71
N CYS A 3 2.60 -3.18 10.80
CA CYS A 3 1.98 -4.47 10.47
C CYS A 3 0.82 -4.85 11.42
N LEU A 4 0.98 -4.59 12.73
CA LEU A 4 -0.06 -4.81 13.74
C LEU A 4 -1.30 -3.92 13.54
N ARG A 5 -1.14 -2.70 13.02
CA ARG A 5 -2.29 -1.81 12.77
C ARG A 5 -3.13 -2.27 11.60
N LEU A 6 -2.53 -2.81 10.54
CA LEU A 6 -3.26 -3.26 9.36
C LEU A 6 -4.02 -4.57 9.62
N LEU A 7 -3.42 -5.51 10.36
CA LEU A 7 -4.09 -6.75 10.77
C LEU A 7 -5.24 -6.50 11.75
N TYR A 8 -5.11 -5.51 12.63
CA TYR A 8 -6.16 -5.15 13.60
C TYR A 8 -7.35 -4.45 12.95
N ILE A 9 -7.11 -3.58 11.96
CA ILE A 9 -8.18 -2.89 11.23
C ILE A 9 -8.95 -3.87 10.32
N SER A 10 -8.27 -4.80 9.65
CA SER A 10 -8.94 -5.85 8.87
C SER A 10 -9.78 -6.77 9.76
N TYR A 11 -9.26 -7.15 10.93
CA TYR A 11 -9.97 -7.97 11.91
C TYR A 11 -11.25 -7.30 12.45
N ILE A 12 -11.21 -6.00 12.76
CA ILE A 12 -12.38 -5.24 13.24
C ILE A 12 -13.47 -5.14 12.15
N ILE A 13 -13.09 -4.94 10.89
CA ILE A 13 -14.05 -4.85 9.77
C ILE A 13 -14.78 -6.18 9.57
N VAL A 14 -14.05 -7.30 9.66
CA VAL A 14 -14.58 -8.66 9.54
C VAL A 14 -15.52 -9.00 10.71
N ALA A 15 -15.14 -8.65 11.94
CA ALA A 15 -15.93 -8.90 13.15
C ALA A 15 -17.26 -8.09 13.17
N LEU A 16 -17.25 -6.86 12.65
CA LEU A 16 -18.45 -6.01 12.60
C LEU A 16 -19.50 -6.44 11.56
N HIS A 17 -19.11 -7.20 10.53
CA HIS A 17 -20.00 -7.59 9.42
C HIS A 17 -20.43 -9.06 9.46
N GLY A 18 -20.04 -9.84 10.48
CA GLY A 18 -20.36 -11.27 10.54
C GLY A 18 -19.83 -12.07 9.35
N ILE A 19 -18.76 -11.57 8.71
CA ILE A 19 -18.14 -12.22 7.55
C ILE A 19 -17.35 -13.40 8.11
N LYS A 20 -17.80 -14.61 7.80
CA LYS A 20 -17.06 -15.84 8.06
C LYS A 20 -15.70 -15.70 7.39
N LEU A 21 -14.61 -15.69 8.16
CA LEU A 21 -13.26 -15.78 7.62
C LEU A 21 -13.22 -17.05 6.76
N LEU A 22 -12.83 -16.89 5.49
CA LEU A 22 -12.65 -18.02 4.60
C LEU A 22 -11.52 -18.88 5.20
N SER A 23 -11.86 -20.09 5.68
CA SER A 23 -10.90 -21.05 6.23
C SER A 23 -9.95 -21.60 5.16
N ALA A 24 -10.25 -21.35 3.89
CA ALA A 24 -9.43 -21.71 2.77
C ALA A 24 -9.58 -20.69 1.64
N ILE A 25 -8.51 -20.49 0.88
CA ILE A 25 -8.52 -19.68 -0.34
C ILE A 25 -8.16 -20.55 -1.55
N THR A 26 -8.89 -20.34 -2.64
CA THR A 26 -8.60 -20.97 -3.93
C THR A 26 -7.96 -19.95 -4.87
N ILE A 27 -6.80 -20.29 -5.41
CA ILE A 27 -6.06 -19.46 -6.37
C ILE A 27 -5.92 -20.27 -7.67
N HIS A 28 -6.25 -19.64 -8.78
CA HIS A 28 -6.10 -20.24 -10.11
C HIS A 28 -4.85 -19.70 -10.78
N THR A 29 -4.10 -20.58 -11.44
CA THR A 29 -2.96 -20.20 -12.29
C THR A 29 -3.26 -20.65 -13.70
N ASP A 30 -3.30 -19.70 -14.63
CA ASP A 30 -3.51 -19.96 -16.05
C ASP A 30 -2.19 -19.78 -16.79
N ASN A 31 -1.81 -20.79 -17.58
CA ASN A 31 -0.67 -20.66 -18.50
C ASN A 31 -1.09 -20.98 -19.94
N VAL A 32 -2.35 -20.63 -20.25
CA VAL A 32 -3.06 -20.86 -21.53
C VAL A 32 -2.46 -20.02 -22.69
N GLY A 33 -1.66 -18.99 -22.39
CA GLY A 33 -1.17 -17.96 -23.31
C GLY A 33 -0.24 -18.39 -24.47
N ARG A 34 -0.14 -19.69 -24.79
CA ARG A 34 0.68 -20.20 -25.91
C ARG A 34 -0.04 -21.19 -26.81
N LYS A 35 -1.39 -21.19 -26.85
CA LYS A 35 -2.10 -21.76 -28.01
C LYS A 35 -2.02 -20.88 -29.24
N ASP A 36 -1.77 -19.57 -29.10
CA ASP A 36 -1.66 -18.66 -30.24
C ASP A 36 -0.91 -17.36 -29.91
N SER A 37 0.43 -17.38 -29.79
CA SER A 37 1.20 -16.12 -29.94
C SER A 37 2.69 -16.36 -30.25
N ARG A 38 3.12 -15.80 -31.38
CA ARG A 38 4.53 -15.73 -31.82
C ARG A 38 5.33 -14.58 -31.17
N ASN A 39 4.75 -13.82 -30.23
CA ASN A 39 5.26 -12.50 -29.83
C ASN A 39 5.21 -12.16 -28.33
N TYR A 40 4.90 -13.09 -27.41
CA TYR A 40 5.02 -12.80 -25.98
C TYR A 40 6.41 -13.18 -25.45
N PRO A 41 7.12 -12.27 -24.73
CA PRO A 41 8.35 -12.63 -24.06
C PRO A 41 8.06 -13.77 -23.07
N SER A 42 8.95 -14.74 -23.04
CA SER A 42 8.78 -16.05 -22.40
C SER A 42 8.90 -16.02 -20.87
N ASN A 43 8.45 -14.97 -20.18
CA ASN A 43 8.52 -14.94 -18.72
C ASN A 43 7.33 -15.67 -18.12
N GLU A 44 7.56 -16.83 -17.51
CA GLU A 44 6.58 -17.45 -16.63
C GLU A 44 6.37 -16.49 -15.44
N ILE A 45 5.12 -16.08 -15.19
CA ILE A 45 4.78 -15.11 -14.15
C ILE A 45 4.25 -15.89 -12.94
N TYR A 46 5.04 -15.91 -11.87
CA TYR A 46 4.57 -16.45 -10.59
C TYR A 46 3.51 -15.54 -9.98
N THR A 47 2.43 -16.15 -9.50
CA THR A 47 1.40 -15.45 -8.72
C THR A 47 1.87 -15.32 -7.28
N HIS A 48 1.98 -14.08 -6.80
CA HIS A 48 2.34 -13.80 -5.41
C HIS A 48 1.26 -14.31 -4.44
N LEU A 49 1.68 -14.93 -3.34
CA LEU A 49 0.76 -15.41 -2.31
C LEU A 49 0.44 -14.35 -1.23
N THR A 50 1.31 -13.34 -1.06
CA THR A 50 1.15 -12.27 -0.05
C THR A 50 -0.20 -11.53 -0.12
N PRO A 51 -0.75 -11.16 -1.30
CA PRO A 51 -2.06 -10.51 -1.39
C PRO A 51 -3.22 -11.36 -0.83
N TYR A 52 -3.01 -12.66 -0.69
CA TYR A 52 -3.98 -13.63 -0.17
C TYR A 52 -3.82 -13.92 1.32
N GLY A 53 -2.94 -13.18 2.02
CA GLY A 53 -2.69 -13.34 3.45
C GLY A 53 -1.70 -14.44 3.81
N ILE A 54 -1.09 -15.10 2.82
CA ILE A 54 -0.05 -16.11 3.02
C ILE A 54 1.29 -15.39 2.99
N LEU A 55 1.82 -15.10 4.17
CA LEU A 55 3.00 -14.26 4.35
C LEU A 55 4.28 -15.10 4.39
N PRO A 56 5.38 -14.58 3.82
CA PRO A 56 6.68 -15.22 3.92
C PRO A 56 7.21 -15.17 5.35
N VAL A 57 7.53 -16.34 5.89
CA VAL A 57 8.11 -16.54 7.22
C VAL A 57 9.27 -17.54 7.09
N ASP A 58 10.35 -17.28 7.80
CA ASP A 58 11.45 -18.25 7.98
C ASP A 58 11.01 -19.35 8.98
N ASP A 59 11.55 -20.56 8.86
CA ASP A 59 11.17 -21.67 9.74
C ASP A 59 9.66 -21.96 9.72
N ALA A 60 9.08 -22.04 8.51
CA ALA A 60 7.64 -22.21 8.32
C ALA A 60 7.27 -23.48 7.55
N SER A 61 5.97 -23.75 7.58
CA SER A 61 5.29 -24.80 6.84
C SER A 61 4.27 -24.18 5.90
N LEU A 62 4.20 -24.68 4.68
CA LEU A 62 3.16 -24.37 3.71
C LEU A 62 2.43 -25.65 3.35
N GLU A 63 1.19 -25.77 3.80
CA GLU A 63 0.28 -26.84 3.39
C GLU A 63 -0.64 -26.33 2.27
N PHE A 64 -0.72 -27.09 1.18
CA PHE A 64 -1.53 -26.72 0.03
C PHE A 64 -2.06 -27.95 -0.70
N GLN A 65 -3.12 -27.74 -1.45
CA GLN A 65 -3.64 -28.72 -2.40
C GLN A 65 -3.53 -28.15 -3.79
N VAL A 66 -3.07 -28.96 -4.74
CA VAL A 66 -2.93 -28.54 -6.12
C VAL A 66 -3.59 -29.55 -7.05
N LYS A 67 -4.38 -29.03 -7.98
CA LYS A 67 -4.97 -29.78 -9.10
C LYS A 67 -4.41 -29.20 -10.40
N ALA A 68 -3.68 -30.02 -11.15
CA ALA A 68 -3.04 -29.66 -12.41
C ALA A 68 -2.70 -30.93 -13.20
N CYS A 69 -2.68 -30.88 -14.52
CA CYS A 69 -2.31 -32.05 -15.33
C CYS A 69 -0.82 -32.43 -15.25
N ASN A 70 0.06 -31.44 -15.03
CA ASN A 70 1.50 -31.58 -14.94
C ASN A 70 2.14 -30.27 -14.44
N ASP A 71 3.40 -30.37 -14.03
CA ASP A 71 4.33 -29.25 -13.80
C ASP A 71 3.74 -28.11 -12.95
N ALA A 72 3.49 -28.36 -11.67
CA ALA A 72 3.15 -27.33 -10.70
C ALA A 72 4.41 -26.81 -10.00
N PHE A 73 4.47 -25.52 -9.71
CA PHE A 73 5.66 -24.89 -9.14
C PHE A 73 5.31 -24.05 -7.91
N VAL A 74 6.13 -24.19 -6.87
CA VAL A 74 6.13 -23.32 -5.71
C VAL A 74 7.50 -22.62 -5.66
N LEU A 75 7.48 -21.30 -5.50
CA LEU A 75 8.66 -20.47 -5.45
C LEU A 75 8.83 -19.89 -4.05
N LEU A 76 10.04 -20.02 -3.51
CA LEU A 76 10.47 -19.35 -2.29
C LEU A 76 11.64 -18.43 -2.65
N SER A 77 11.40 -17.12 -2.65
CA SER A 77 12.38 -16.10 -3.06
C SER A 77 13.07 -15.50 -1.84
N SER A 78 14.34 -15.15 -1.98
CA SER A 78 15.07 -14.39 -0.95
C SER A 78 14.80 -12.89 -0.98
N ALA A 79 13.87 -12.46 -1.83
CA ALA A 79 13.40 -11.09 -1.89
C ALA A 79 11.87 -11.10 -2.05
N SER A 80 11.23 -10.02 -1.64
CA SER A 80 9.80 -9.81 -1.90
C SER A 80 9.44 -9.80 -3.40
N ASP A 81 10.40 -9.46 -4.27
CA ASP A 81 10.30 -9.65 -5.72
C ASP A 81 10.61 -11.11 -6.09
N LEU A 82 9.66 -11.75 -6.78
CA LEU A 82 9.79 -13.14 -7.23
C LEU A 82 10.73 -13.30 -8.44
N ASN A 83 11.20 -12.20 -9.05
CA ASN A 83 12.22 -12.22 -10.10
C ASN A 83 13.66 -12.28 -9.57
N SER A 84 13.86 -12.45 -8.26
CA SER A 84 15.18 -12.59 -7.64
C SER A 84 16.01 -13.71 -8.29
N THR A 85 17.32 -13.53 -8.35
CA THR A 85 18.24 -14.61 -8.78
C THR A 85 18.45 -15.68 -7.72
N PHE A 86 18.15 -15.37 -6.46
CA PHE A 86 18.33 -16.26 -5.31
C PHE A 86 16.96 -16.73 -4.84
N LEU A 87 16.64 -17.99 -5.15
CA LEU A 87 15.34 -18.58 -4.88
C LEU A 87 15.45 -20.10 -4.74
N TYR A 88 14.40 -20.71 -4.22
CA TYR A 88 14.08 -22.12 -4.39
C TYR A 88 12.88 -22.25 -5.31
N GLU A 89 13.04 -23.04 -6.38
CA GLU A 89 11.95 -23.43 -7.26
C GLU A 89 11.66 -24.91 -7.02
N ILE A 90 10.52 -25.18 -6.39
CA ILE A 90 10.01 -26.50 -6.12
C ILE A 90 9.15 -26.90 -7.31
N VAL A 91 9.54 -27.95 -8.00
CA VAL A 91 8.84 -28.50 -9.16
C VAL A 91 8.12 -29.77 -8.74
N ILE A 92 6.82 -29.81 -8.96
CA ILE A 92 5.93 -30.93 -8.65
C ILE A 92 5.38 -31.47 -9.96
N GLY A 93 5.48 -32.76 -10.20
CA GLY A 93 5.06 -33.35 -11.48
C GLY A 93 6.03 -33.05 -12.63
N GLY A 94 7.33 -32.90 -12.33
CA GLY A 94 8.37 -32.89 -13.36
C GLY A 94 8.60 -34.28 -13.96
N LYS A 95 9.44 -34.39 -15.01
CA LYS A 95 9.74 -35.64 -15.74
C LYS A 95 8.46 -36.38 -16.16
N SER A 96 7.62 -35.74 -16.97
CA SER A 96 6.33 -36.30 -17.40
C SER A 96 5.44 -36.68 -16.22
N ASN A 97 5.36 -35.79 -15.21
CA ASN A 97 4.52 -35.95 -14.04
C ASN A 97 4.91 -37.11 -13.08
N THR A 98 6.20 -37.48 -13.03
CA THR A 98 6.72 -38.59 -12.20
C THR A 98 7.83 -38.17 -11.23
N ALA A 99 8.10 -36.88 -11.08
CA ALA A 99 9.16 -36.41 -10.19
C ALA A 99 8.78 -35.15 -9.43
N ILE A 100 9.35 -35.04 -8.23
CA ILE A 100 9.39 -33.80 -7.45
C ILE A 100 10.84 -33.39 -7.30
N SER A 101 11.14 -32.12 -7.52
CA SER A 101 12.52 -31.61 -7.46
C SER A 101 12.60 -30.21 -6.90
N VAL A 102 13.78 -29.87 -6.38
CA VAL A 102 14.11 -28.51 -5.92
C VAL A 102 15.26 -27.98 -6.76
N ARG A 103 15.14 -26.74 -7.22
CA ARG A 103 16.16 -25.98 -7.94
C ARG A 103 16.50 -24.73 -7.14
N ARG A 104 17.73 -24.24 -7.30
CA ARG A 104 18.21 -23.01 -6.62
C ARG A 104 18.16 -21.75 -7.48
N LYS A 105 17.54 -21.85 -8.64
CA LYS A 105 17.36 -20.78 -9.62
C LYS A 105 16.21 -21.15 -10.53
N TYR A 106 15.48 -20.14 -10.99
CA TYR A 106 14.46 -20.29 -12.02
C TYR A 106 14.98 -21.06 -13.24
N GLY A 107 14.34 -22.18 -13.58
CA GLY A 107 14.76 -23.04 -14.69
C GLY A 107 16.19 -23.60 -14.57
N GLY A 108 16.77 -23.56 -13.37
CA GLY A 108 18.16 -23.94 -13.10
C GLY A 108 18.38 -25.45 -13.00
N LYS A 109 19.63 -25.82 -12.69
CA LYS A 109 19.96 -27.22 -12.39
C LYS A 109 19.23 -27.68 -11.12
N THR A 110 18.74 -28.91 -11.16
CA THR A 110 18.16 -29.60 -10.01
C THR A 110 19.20 -29.77 -8.90
N ALA A 111 18.89 -29.29 -7.71
CA ALA A 111 19.67 -29.49 -6.50
C ALA A 111 19.38 -30.85 -5.85
N THR A 112 18.09 -31.21 -5.80
CA THR A 112 17.63 -32.52 -5.33
C THR A 112 16.35 -32.93 -6.04
N MET A 113 16.10 -34.23 -6.17
CA MET A 113 14.91 -34.77 -6.83
C MET A 113 14.62 -36.18 -6.37
N THR A 114 13.34 -36.48 -6.29
CA THR A 114 12.81 -37.83 -6.09
C THR A 114 11.95 -38.19 -7.28
N VAL A 115 12.24 -39.35 -7.88
CA VAL A 115 11.40 -39.96 -8.91
C VAL A 115 10.40 -40.87 -8.20
N ILE A 116 9.14 -40.71 -8.55
CA ILE A 116 8.00 -41.40 -7.96
C ILE A 116 7.49 -42.41 -8.99
N ASN A 117 7.30 -43.66 -8.56
CA ASN A 117 6.77 -44.73 -9.43
C ASN A 117 5.25 -44.62 -9.63
N ALA A 118 4.74 -43.41 -9.79
CA ALA A 118 3.34 -43.06 -10.00
C ALA A 118 3.25 -41.60 -10.51
N ILE A 119 2.08 -41.23 -11.02
CA ILE A 119 1.79 -39.84 -11.34
C ILE A 119 1.61 -39.01 -10.06
N VAL A 120 2.13 -37.79 -10.06
CA VAL A 120 2.15 -36.91 -8.87
C VAL A 120 0.94 -35.98 -8.86
N LEU A 121 0.60 -35.43 -10.02
CA LEU A 121 -0.49 -34.48 -10.19
C LEU A 121 -1.61 -35.07 -11.06
N PHE A 122 -2.84 -34.66 -10.82
CA PHE A 122 -4.01 -35.12 -11.54
C PHE A 122 -4.79 -33.92 -12.09
N CYS A 123 -5.31 -34.05 -13.31
CA CYS A 123 -6.11 -32.98 -13.94
C CYS A 123 -7.40 -32.66 -13.17
N ASP A 124 -8.01 -33.69 -12.59
CA ASP A 124 -9.37 -33.63 -12.01
C ASP A 124 -9.39 -33.84 -10.50
N GLU A 125 -8.24 -34.08 -9.88
CA GLU A 125 -8.11 -34.37 -8.46
C GLU A 125 -7.03 -33.52 -7.79
N TYR A 126 -7.30 -33.11 -6.55
CA TYR A 126 -6.37 -32.33 -5.76
C TYR A 126 -5.35 -33.24 -5.08
N THR A 127 -4.06 -33.00 -5.35
CA THR A 127 -2.97 -33.59 -4.59
C THR A 127 -2.65 -32.69 -3.40
N LYS A 128 -2.82 -33.20 -2.18
CA LYS A 128 -2.44 -32.52 -0.94
C LYS A 128 -0.95 -32.71 -0.65
N LEU A 129 -0.24 -31.62 -0.39
CA LEU A 129 1.19 -31.61 -0.08
C LEU A 129 1.49 -30.62 1.04
N PHE A 130 2.56 -30.90 1.77
CA PHE A 130 3.20 -29.93 2.66
C PHE A 130 4.63 -29.65 2.19
N LEU A 131 5.08 -28.43 2.42
CA LEU A 131 6.44 -27.98 2.21
C LEU A 131 6.92 -27.27 3.48
N ASN A 132 7.97 -27.80 4.10
CA ASN A 132 8.62 -27.17 5.25
C ASN A 132 10.02 -26.75 4.86
N TRP A 133 10.42 -25.57 5.34
CA TRP A 133 11.80 -25.12 5.26
C TRP A 133 12.24 -24.52 6.59
N SER A 134 13.54 -24.53 6.84
CA SER A 134 14.14 -23.90 8.01
C SER A 134 15.25 -22.94 7.64
N SER A 135 15.53 -22.00 8.55
CA SER A 135 16.68 -21.10 8.52
C SER A 135 18.02 -21.86 8.47
N SER A 136 18.05 -23.11 8.97
CA SER A 136 19.18 -24.03 8.84
C SER A 136 19.31 -24.70 7.46
N GLY A 137 18.41 -24.39 6.51
CA GLY A 137 18.43 -24.89 5.15
C GLY A 137 17.81 -26.26 4.94
N ARG A 138 17.11 -26.80 5.95
CA ARG A 138 16.44 -28.09 5.81
C ARG A 138 15.11 -27.90 5.08
N PHE A 139 14.91 -28.69 4.03
CA PHE A 139 13.69 -28.77 3.24
C PHE A 139 13.07 -30.16 3.39
N THR A 140 11.78 -30.20 3.75
CA THR A 140 10.98 -31.42 3.64
C THR A 140 9.73 -31.16 2.82
N LEU A 141 9.47 -32.05 1.87
CA LEU A 141 8.26 -32.01 1.05
C LEU A 141 7.64 -33.40 1.04
N GLY A 142 6.35 -33.48 1.34
CA GLY A 142 5.64 -34.74 1.43
C GLY A 142 4.13 -34.58 1.31
N ASN A 143 3.44 -35.68 1.51
CA ASN A 143 2.01 -35.73 1.80
C ASN A 143 1.79 -36.42 3.14
N ASP A 144 0.52 -36.63 3.53
CA ASP A 144 0.16 -37.25 4.82
C ASP A 144 0.78 -38.65 5.04
N SER A 145 1.23 -39.34 3.98
CA SER A 145 1.76 -40.72 4.06
C SER A 145 3.25 -40.85 3.76
N HIS A 146 3.83 -39.96 2.94
CA HIS A 146 5.18 -40.12 2.41
C HIS A 146 5.92 -38.79 2.36
N THR A 147 7.19 -38.83 2.79
CA THR A 147 8.15 -37.74 2.56
C THR A 147 8.86 -37.98 1.23
N PHE A 148 8.67 -37.08 0.26
CA PHE A 148 9.29 -37.17 -1.06
C PHE A 148 10.68 -36.53 -1.09
N ILE A 149 10.84 -35.36 -0.47
CA ILE A 149 12.13 -34.67 -0.35
C ILE A 149 12.49 -34.53 1.12
N ASN A 150 13.73 -34.87 1.46
CA ASN A 150 14.38 -34.50 2.70
C ASN A 150 15.81 -34.11 2.35
N TRP A 151 16.07 -32.81 2.27
CA TRP A 151 17.31 -32.26 1.76
C TRP A 151 17.74 -31.07 2.61
N THR A 152 19.05 -30.87 2.76
CA THR A 152 19.60 -29.71 3.45
C THR A 152 20.50 -28.93 2.50
N ASP A 153 20.18 -27.66 2.30
CA ASP A 153 21.01 -26.75 1.53
C ASP A 153 22.26 -26.36 2.35
N PRO A 154 23.48 -26.55 1.82
CA PRO A 154 24.70 -26.06 2.48
C PRO A 154 24.78 -24.54 2.59
N TYR A 155 24.03 -23.80 1.78
CA TYR A 155 24.00 -22.33 1.80
C TYR A 155 22.56 -21.81 1.81
N PRO A 156 21.85 -21.89 2.95
CA PRO A 156 20.44 -21.52 3.05
C PRO A 156 20.19 -20.07 2.65
N LEU A 157 19.02 -19.82 2.04
CA LEU A 157 18.51 -18.49 1.77
C LEU A 157 17.47 -18.11 2.83
N MET A 158 17.49 -16.86 3.27
CA MET A 158 16.36 -16.24 3.96
C MET A 158 15.20 -16.12 2.97
N ILE A 159 13.95 -16.36 3.42
CA ILE A 159 12.79 -16.36 2.54
C ILE A 159 11.92 -15.13 2.79
N GLU A 160 11.76 -14.30 1.77
CA GLU A 160 11.01 -13.04 1.81
C GLU A 160 9.86 -12.98 0.80
N GLY A 161 9.68 -14.01 -0.03
CA GLY A 161 8.63 -14.02 -1.05
C GLY A 161 8.15 -15.43 -1.38
N TYR A 162 6.84 -15.57 -1.57
CA TYR A 162 6.20 -16.79 -2.04
C TYR A 162 5.49 -16.57 -3.37
N GLY A 163 5.63 -17.56 -4.25
CA GLY A 163 4.93 -17.61 -5.53
C GLY A 163 4.44 -18.99 -5.87
N ILE A 164 3.40 -19.04 -6.70
CA ILE A 164 2.95 -20.28 -7.35
C ILE A 164 2.75 -20.06 -8.84
N MET A 165 2.92 -21.12 -9.62
CA MET A 165 2.53 -21.16 -11.03
C MET A 165 2.30 -22.60 -11.48
N THR A 166 1.63 -22.76 -12.61
CA THR A 166 1.64 -24.00 -13.38
C THR A 166 2.47 -23.83 -14.64
N GLY A 167 3.03 -24.93 -15.11
CA GLY A 167 3.89 -25.01 -16.27
C GLY A 167 3.15 -24.83 -17.57
N TRP A 168 3.91 -24.93 -18.65
CA TRP A 168 3.41 -24.65 -19.99
C TRP A 168 2.23 -25.55 -20.38
N GLY A 169 1.12 -24.92 -20.78
CA GLY A 169 -0.08 -25.65 -21.25
C GLY A 169 -0.86 -26.35 -20.15
N ALA A 170 -0.56 -26.09 -18.88
CA ALA A 170 -1.27 -26.63 -17.74
C ALA A 170 -1.96 -25.51 -16.95
N ASP A 171 -3.24 -25.70 -16.66
CA ASP A 171 -3.98 -24.85 -15.73
C ASP A 171 -3.92 -25.47 -14.33
N GLY A 172 -3.84 -24.61 -13.33
CA GLY A 172 -3.74 -24.98 -11.93
C GLY A 172 -4.88 -24.42 -11.10
N SER A 173 -5.35 -25.23 -10.16
CA SER A 173 -6.20 -24.78 -9.07
C SER A 173 -5.51 -25.13 -7.75
N TRP A 174 -5.32 -24.15 -6.90
CA TRP A 174 -4.56 -24.25 -5.67
C TRP A 174 -5.45 -23.92 -4.49
N ILE A 175 -5.45 -24.73 -3.44
CA ILE A 175 -6.17 -24.47 -2.20
C ILE A 175 -5.16 -24.34 -1.06
N PHE A 176 -5.22 -23.22 -0.35
CA PHE A 176 -4.48 -23.01 0.89
C PHE A 176 -5.47 -22.90 2.02
N HIS A 177 -5.27 -23.68 3.08
CA HIS A 177 -6.01 -23.52 4.32
C HIS A 177 -5.35 -22.41 5.11
N LEU A 178 -6.13 -21.38 5.43
CA LEU A 178 -5.65 -20.29 6.25
C LEU A 178 -5.87 -20.73 7.69
N GLU A 179 -4.81 -21.10 8.38
CA GLU A 179 -4.90 -21.25 9.83
C GLU A 179 -5.33 -19.91 10.41
N GLU A 180 -6.36 -19.95 11.27
CA GLU A 180 -6.69 -18.80 12.08
C GLU A 180 -5.43 -18.46 12.88
N ALA A 181 -4.76 -17.37 12.51
CA ALA A 181 -3.77 -16.77 13.38
C ALA A 181 -4.54 -16.29 14.61
N THR A 182 -4.78 -17.19 15.57
CA THR A 182 -5.04 -16.80 16.93
C THR A 182 -3.74 -16.16 17.38
N CYS A 183 -3.63 -14.85 17.19
CA CYS A 183 -2.69 -14.08 17.96
C CYS A 183 -3.12 -14.22 19.42
N GLU A 184 -2.65 -15.27 20.10
CA GLU A 184 -2.48 -15.25 21.54
C GLU A 184 -1.40 -14.21 21.83
N CYS A 185 -1.77 -12.95 21.72
CA CYS A 185 -1.08 -11.92 22.46
C CYS A 185 -1.41 -12.24 23.93
N GLU A 186 -0.49 -12.90 24.63
CA GLU A 186 -0.47 -12.90 26.08
C GLU A 186 -0.23 -11.44 26.52
N CYS A 187 -1.29 -10.64 26.55
CA CYS A 187 -1.31 -9.38 27.26
C CYS A 187 -1.51 -9.67 28.76
N THR A 188 -0.62 -10.46 29.37
CA THR A 188 -0.58 -10.72 30.81
C THR A 188 0.24 -9.68 31.58
N ALA A 189 0.49 -8.52 30.98
CA ALA A 189 1.06 -7.36 31.65
C ALA A 189 0.17 -6.14 31.42
N GLY A 190 -0.92 -6.00 32.19
CA GLY A 190 -1.56 -4.68 32.31
C GLY A 190 -3.04 -4.61 32.65
N VAL A 191 -3.80 -5.69 32.74
CA VAL A 191 -5.17 -5.60 33.28
C VAL A 191 -5.10 -5.78 34.80
N GLN A 192 -4.61 -4.76 35.50
CA GLN A 192 -4.97 -4.62 36.90
C GLN A 192 -6.45 -4.26 36.95
N ASN A 193 -7.20 -4.88 37.86
CA ASN A 193 -8.60 -4.58 38.14
C ASN A 193 -8.76 -3.07 38.36
N LEU A 194 -9.23 -2.36 37.33
CA LEU A 194 -9.56 -0.93 37.38
C LEU A 194 -10.90 -0.67 38.09
N SER A 195 -11.32 -1.56 39.00
CA SER A 195 -12.58 -1.44 39.72
C SER A 195 -12.47 -0.60 41.00
N ASN A 196 -11.26 -0.19 41.41
CA ASN A 196 -11.03 0.46 42.70
C ASN A 196 -10.46 1.88 42.61
N TYR A 197 -10.36 2.49 41.43
CA TYR A 197 -9.89 3.87 41.26
C TYR A 197 -11.02 4.78 40.80
N THR A 198 -11.15 5.93 41.42
CA THR A 198 -12.09 6.96 40.98
C THR A 198 -11.57 7.65 39.71
N ILE A 199 -12.46 8.16 38.86
CA ILE A 199 -12.08 8.80 37.57
C ILE A 199 -11.10 9.98 37.78
N GLU A 200 -11.20 10.66 38.92
CA GLU A 200 -10.35 11.80 39.25
C GLU A 200 -8.90 11.37 39.57
N GLU A 201 -8.69 10.29 40.32
CA GLU A 201 -7.36 9.73 40.60
C GLU A 201 -6.70 9.17 39.33
N LEU A 202 -7.50 8.54 38.45
CA LEU A 202 -7.00 7.97 37.21
C LEU A 202 -6.51 9.07 36.23
N LEU A 203 -7.18 10.22 36.21
CA LEU A 203 -6.79 11.37 35.40
C LEU A 203 -5.47 11.99 35.86
N GLU A 204 -5.20 12.00 37.16
CA GLU A 204 -3.94 12.51 37.71
C GLU A 204 -2.76 11.59 37.39
N ILE A 205 -2.96 10.28 37.45
CA ILE A 205 -1.94 9.27 37.13
C ILE A 205 -1.62 9.25 35.61
N LEU A 206 -2.62 9.41 34.75
CA LEU A 206 -2.47 9.29 33.29
C LEU A 206 -2.03 10.59 32.60
N ALA A 207 -2.23 11.76 33.24
CA ALA A 207 -1.83 13.05 32.70
C ALA A 207 -0.33 13.15 32.29
N PRO A 208 0.64 12.73 33.11
CA PRO A 208 2.06 12.85 32.74
C PRO A 208 2.44 11.97 31.55
N GLU A 209 1.89 10.76 31.42
CA GLU A 209 2.18 9.87 30.29
C GLU A 209 1.60 10.40 28.97
N ILE A 210 0.40 10.99 29.00
CA ILE A 210 -0.17 11.64 27.81
C ILE A 210 0.72 12.81 27.35
N THR A 211 1.29 13.58 28.28
CA THR A 211 2.20 14.69 27.91
C THR A 211 3.53 14.20 27.33
N LYS A 212 4.08 13.10 27.85
CA LYS A 212 5.30 12.46 27.34
C LYS A 212 5.11 11.94 25.91
N ILE A 213 3.99 11.27 25.64
CA ILE A 213 3.62 10.81 24.30
C ILE A 213 3.44 12.00 23.34
N ARG A 214 2.77 13.07 23.79
CA ARG A 214 2.61 14.30 22.99
C ARG A 214 3.94 14.97 22.67
N GLN A 215 4.88 15.01 23.61
CA GLN A 215 6.21 15.57 23.36
C GLN A 215 6.97 14.77 22.28
N HIS A 216 6.85 13.44 22.25
CA HIS A 216 7.48 12.62 21.22
C HIS A 216 6.80 12.72 19.85
N LEU A 217 5.52 13.10 19.79
CA LEU A 217 4.74 13.20 18.55
C LEU A 217 4.71 14.62 17.96
N LEU A 218 5.07 15.65 18.73
CA LEU A 218 5.16 17.02 18.24
C LEU A 218 6.48 17.23 17.48
N VAL A 219 6.43 16.97 16.18
CA VAL A 219 7.56 17.21 15.26
C VAL A 219 7.88 18.71 15.20
N ASP A 220 9.14 19.07 15.50
CA ASP A 220 9.65 20.44 15.38
C ASP A 220 9.74 20.84 13.90
N LYS A 221 8.83 21.74 13.50
CA LYS A 221 8.72 22.20 12.11
C LYS A 221 9.91 23.03 11.64
N THR A 222 10.73 23.55 12.55
CA THR A 222 11.91 24.36 12.21
C THR A 222 13.10 23.49 11.82
N GLN A 223 13.20 22.29 12.39
CA GLN A 223 14.25 21.31 12.07
C GLN A 223 13.89 20.34 10.94
N LEU A 224 12.67 20.43 10.40
CA LEU A 224 12.29 19.63 9.24
C LEU A 224 13.22 19.89 8.05
N SER A 225 13.67 18.80 7.42
CA SER A 225 14.52 18.86 6.23
C SER A 225 13.89 19.66 5.07
N SER A 226 12.56 19.82 5.03
CA SER A 226 11.87 20.69 4.08
C SER A 226 12.11 22.18 4.36
N ASN A 227 12.13 22.57 5.64
CA ASN A 227 12.38 23.94 6.07
C ASN A 227 13.87 24.31 5.94
N ILE A 228 14.75 23.36 6.28
CA ILE A 228 16.20 23.48 6.05
C ILE A 228 16.48 23.62 4.54
N ARG A 229 15.89 22.78 3.69
CA ARG A 229 16.04 22.87 2.22
C ARG A 229 15.53 24.18 1.64
N ARG A 230 14.50 24.78 2.25
CA ARG A 230 14.01 26.12 1.87
C ARG A 230 15.01 27.22 2.21
N LEU A 231 15.80 27.05 3.27
CA LEU A 231 16.80 28.03 3.73
C LEU A 231 18.18 27.83 3.09
N THR A 232 18.48 26.66 2.55
CA THR A 232 19.71 26.40 1.77
C THR A 232 19.49 26.65 0.28
N SER A 233 19.16 27.88 -0.10
CA SER A 233 19.37 28.34 -1.47
C SER A 233 20.78 28.92 -1.58
N ALA A 234 21.52 28.59 -2.66
CA ALA A 234 22.80 29.23 -2.94
C ALA A 234 22.63 30.77 -2.92
N PRO A 235 23.60 31.55 -2.39
CA PRO A 235 23.50 33.00 -2.36
C PRO A 235 23.50 33.53 -3.79
N ASP A 236 22.31 33.71 -4.35
CA ASP A 236 22.10 34.26 -5.67
C ASP A 236 22.15 35.79 -5.55
N ASN A 237 23.27 36.39 -5.97
CA ASN A 237 23.39 37.85 -6.12
C ASN A 237 22.67 38.37 -7.37
N ARG A 238 21.68 37.64 -7.89
CA ARG A 238 20.78 38.14 -8.91
C ARG A 238 19.97 39.28 -8.31
N GLN A 239 20.21 40.48 -8.80
CA GLN A 239 19.42 41.65 -8.49
C GLN A 239 17.97 41.39 -8.89
N SER A 240 17.20 40.95 -7.90
CA SER A 240 15.84 40.49 -8.09
C SER A 240 14.99 41.66 -8.61
N SER A 241 14.07 41.38 -9.53
CA SER A 241 13.26 42.32 -10.30
C SER A 241 12.35 43.25 -9.48
N LYS A 242 12.47 43.24 -8.15
CA LYS A 242 11.76 44.10 -7.21
C LYS A 242 11.90 45.59 -7.58
N GLY A 243 13.08 46.00 -8.03
CA GLY A 243 13.33 47.39 -8.48
C GLY A 243 12.64 47.74 -9.80
N VAL A 244 12.65 46.84 -10.77
CA VAL A 244 12.03 47.05 -12.10
C VAL A 244 10.49 47.04 -12.00
N GLY A 245 9.93 46.20 -11.13
CA GLY A 245 8.49 46.13 -10.90
C GLY A 245 7.91 47.44 -10.35
N LEU A 246 8.60 48.08 -9.41
CA LEU A 246 8.16 49.37 -8.85
C LEU A 246 8.11 50.47 -9.93
N ILE A 247 9.16 50.55 -10.76
CA ILE A 247 9.25 51.56 -11.83
C ILE A 247 8.11 51.39 -12.84
N ALA A 248 7.79 50.15 -13.22
CA ALA A 248 6.69 49.87 -14.14
C ALA A 248 5.33 50.32 -13.58
N VAL A 249 5.04 50.02 -12.30
CA VAL A 249 3.77 50.42 -11.66
C VAL A 249 3.63 51.94 -11.62
N VAL A 250 4.70 52.67 -11.28
CA VAL A 250 4.68 54.14 -11.23
C VAL A 250 4.40 54.74 -12.61
N LEU A 251 5.00 54.20 -13.67
CA LEU A 251 4.76 54.66 -15.05
C LEU A 251 3.31 54.43 -15.49
N PHE A 252 2.73 53.27 -15.21
CA PHE A 252 1.34 52.98 -15.56
C PHE A 252 0.35 53.86 -14.80
N VAL A 253 0.54 54.06 -13.50
CA VAL A 253 -0.34 54.92 -12.68
C VAL A 253 -0.27 56.37 -13.15
N SER A 254 0.93 56.85 -13.50
CA SER A 254 1.13 58.21 -14.03
C SER A 254 0.37 58.42 -15.35
N MET A 255 0.50 57.47 -16.30
CA MET A 255 -0.15 57.58 -17.60
C MET A 255 -1.68 57.56 -17.51
N ILE A 256 -2.25 56.72 -16.65
CA ILE A 256 -3.71 56.67 -16.46
C ILE A 256 -4.20 57.93 -15.73
N GLY A 257 -3.42 58.41 -14.74
CA GLY A 257 -3.76 59.61 -13.99
C GLY A 257 -3.86 60.86 -14.86
N THR A 258 -2.98 61.04 -15.85
CA THR A 258 -3.02 62.21 -16.75
C THR A 258 -4.24 62.19 -17.67
N VAL A 259 -4.62 61.02 -18.20
CA VAL A 259 -5.84 60.87 -19.02
C VAL A 259 -7.07 61.27 -18.20
N ILE A 260 -7.21 60.73 -16.99
CA ILE A 260 -8.32 61.07 -16.11
C ILE A 260 -8.32 62.57 -15.78
N ALA A 261 -7.16 63.16 -15.48
CA ALA A 261 -7.04 64.57 -15.12
C ALA A 261 -7.49 65.53 -16.24
N ILE A 262 -7.24 65.18 -17.51
CA ILE A 262 -7.69 65.96 -18.68
C ILE A 262 -9.23 65.94 -18.78
N ASP A 263 -9.87 64.82 -18.44
CA ASP A 263 -11.32 64.65 -18.55
C ASP A 263 -12.10 65.17 -17.32
N ILE A 264 -11.44 65.39 -16.17
CA ILE A 264 -12.07 65.90 -14.92
C ILE A 264 -12.91 67.18 -15.13
N PRO A 265 -12.43 68.24 -15.82
CA PRO A 265 -13.21 69.46 -16.01
C PRO A 265 -14.51 69.23 -16.81
N ALA A 266 -14.47 68.34 -17.80
CA ALA A 266 -15.63 67.97 -18.60
C ALA A 266 -16.64 67.16 -17.76
N LEU A 267 -16.16 66.20 -16.97
CA LEU A 267 -16.97 65.41 -16.05
C LEU A 267 -17.62 66.27 -14.96
N LEU A 268 -16.88 67.24 -14.39
CA LEU A 268 -17.42 68.17 -13.41
C LEU A 268 -18.49 69.09 -14.01
N LYS A 269 -18.34 69.51 -15.27
CA LYS A 269 -19.34 70.31 -15.98
C LYS A 269 -20.64 69.52 -16.21
N GLN A 270 -20.55 68.23 -16.54
CA GLN A 270 -21.72 67.32 -16.65
C GLN A 270 -22.36 66.98 -15.30
N SER A 271 -21.61 67.01 -14.20
CA SER A 271 -22.17 66.74 -12.86
C SER A 271 -23.06 67.87 -12.31
N LYS A 272 -22.92 69.11 -12.81
CA LYS A 272 -23.73 70.26 -12.38
C LYS A 272 -25.24 70.04 -12.58
N PRO A 273 -25.75 69.64 -13.77
CA PRO A 273 -27.18 69.37 -13.95
C PRO A 273 -27.68 68.19 -13.09
N ILE A 274 -26.85 67.16 -12.87
CA ILE A 274 -27.18 66.03 -11.98
C ILE A 274 -27.34 66.51 -10.52
N ARG A 275 -26.46 67.41 -10.05
CA ARG A 275 -26.60 68.04 -8.72
C ARG A 275 -27.88 68.87 -8.60
N HIS A 276 -28.25 69.60 -9.64
CA HIS A 276 -29.50 70.35 -9.67
C HIS A 276 -30.73 69.43 -9.70
N LEU A 277 -30.65 68.30 -10.42
CA LEU A 277 -31.70 67.29 -10.46
C LEU A 277 -31.88 66.62 -9.09
N CYS A 278 -30.80 66.21 -8.43
CA CYS A 278 -30.85 65.67 -7.06
C CYS A 278 -31.41 66.69 -6.05
N ARG A 279 -31.06 67.99 -6.14
CA ARG A 279 -31.66 69.02 -5.29
C ARG A 279 -33.16 69.20 -5.56
N ARG A 280 -33.59 69.16 -6.83
CA ARG A 280 -35.02 69.20 -7.19
C ARG A 280 -35.77 68.00 -6.64
N ILE A 281 -35.20 66.79 -6.74
CA ILE A 281 -35.79 65.56 -6.18
C ILE A 281 -35.90 65.66 -4.65
N CYS A 282 -34.82 66.07 -3.95
CA CYS A 282 -34.89 66.30 -2.49
C CYS A 282 -35.94 67.35 -2.08
N SER A 283 -36.09 68.44 -2.84
CA SER A 283 -37.11 69.46 -2.55
C SER A 283 -38.54 68.95 -2.74
N LYS A 284 -38.78 68.06 -3.72
CA LYS A 284 -40.11 67.44 -3.94
C LYS A 284 -40.45 66.44 -2.83
N ILE A 285 -39.48 65.70 -2.33
CA ILE A 285 -39.66 64.78 -1.19
C ILE A 285 -40.04 65.56 0.07
N ASN A 286 -39.42 66.73 0.31
CA ASN A 286 -39.70 67.54 1.50
C ASN A 286 -41.09 68.24 1.45
N ILE A 287 -41.60 68.58 0.25
CA ILE A 287 -42.95 69.15 0.09
C ILE A 287 -44.04 68.07 0.17
N GLY A 288 -43.76 66.84 -0.30
CA GLY A 288 -44.69 65.70 -0.18
C GLY A 288 -44.99 65.31 1.27
N ALA A 289 -44.02 65.49 2.18
CA ALA A 289 -44.21 65.19 3.61
C ALA A 289 -45.07 66.22 4.37
N ILE A 290 -45.21 67.46 3.86
CA ILE A 290 -45.95 68.54 4.54
C ILE A 290 -47.44 68.55 4.15
N LYS A 291 -47.82 68.03 2.97
CA LYS A 291 -49.21 67.97 2.51
C LYS A 291 -50.05 66.81 3.06
N SER A 292 -49.48 65.95 3.91
CA SER A 292 -50.16 64.82 4.54
C SER A 292 -50.63 65.11 5.99
N LYS A 293 -50.50 66.35 6.48
CA LYS A 293 -50.73 66.68 7.90
C LYS A 293 -51.69 67.83 8.19
N TYR A 294 -52.50 68.23 7.21
CA TYR A 294 -53.65 69.11 7.40
C TYR A 294 -54.82 68.63 6.56
#